data_AF-A0A429X7B6-F1
#
_entry.id   AF-A0A429X7B6-F1
#
_cell.length_a   1.000
_cell.length_b   1.000
_cell.length_c   1.000
_cell.angle_alpha   90.00
_cell.angle_beta   90.00
_cell.angle_gamma   90.00
#
_symmetry.space_group_name_H-M   'P 1'
#
loop_
_entity.id
_entity.type
_entity.pdbx_description
1 polymer ?
#
loop_
_entity_poly.entity_id
_entity_poly.type
_entity_poly.pdbx_seq_one_letter_code
_entity_poly.pdbx_strand_id
1 'polypeptide(L)'
;MESDFSPEVSFQSTQWDLVLELVSAQLGISIIPKKLTNKLNDIDIVALPIKEPNMRWNIGIITKKNAHKSYALQEFIKVVRDIYK
;
A
#
# COMPACT_ATOMS: atom_id res chain seq x y z
N MET A 1 6.21 19.07 -12.23
CA MET A 1 7.61 19.25 -11.84
C MET A 1 7.95 18.06 -10.97
N GLU A 2 8.84 17.19 -11.43
CA GLU A 2 9.49 16.24 -10.52
C GLU A 2 10.31 17.06 -9.52
N SER A 3 10.23 16.74 -8.24
CA SER A 3 11.09 17.37 -7.24
C SER A 3 12.51 16.84 -7.43
N ASP A 4 13.52 17.72 -7.43
CA ASP A 4 14.96 17.35 -7.34
C ASP A 4 15.33 16.76 -5.95
N PHE A 5 14.36 16.16 -5.28
CA PHE A 5 14.48 15.55 -3.97
C PHE A 5 14.86 14.09 -4.12
N SER A 6 16.05 13.73 -3.64
CA SER A 6 16.50 12.34 -3.53
C SER A 6 16.54 11.96 -2.06
N PRO A 7 15.60 11.14 -1.55
CA PRO A 7 15.63 10.72 -0.15
C PRO A 7 16.84 9.81 0.11
N GLU A 8 17.47 9.98 1.27
CA GLU A 8 18.43 9.00 1.78
C GLU A 8 17.64 7.87 2.44
N VAL A 9 17.67 6.67 1.85
CA VAL A 9 16.91 5.52 2.35
C VAL A 9 17.72 4.82 3.44
N SER A 10 17.37 5.08 4.70
CA SER A 10 18.01 4.43 5.85
C SER A 10 17.61 2.96 6.01
N PHE A 11 16.38 2.59 5.62
CA PHE A 11 15.87 1.22 5.75
C PHE A 11 14.74 0.93 4.74
N GLN A 12 14.65 -0.32 4.25
CA GLN A 12 13.59 -0.78 3.37
C GLN A 12 13.13 -2.19 3.75
N SER A 13 11.81 -2.40 3.85
CA SER A 13 11.19 -3.69 4.16
C SER A 13 9.81 -3.80 3.53
N THR A 14 9.38 -5.03 3.25
CA THR A 14 8.01 -5.35 2.82
C THR A 14 7.07 -5.62 4.00
N GLN A 15 7.61 -5.76 5.21
CA GLN A 15 6.87 -5.97 6.44
C GLN A 15 6.50 -4.61 7.04
N TRP A 16 5.27 -4.17 6.84
CA TRP A 16 4.80 -2.86 7.28
C TRP A 16 4.90 -2.66 8.78
N ASP A 17 4.62 -3.69 9.58
CA ASP A 17 4.62 -3.57 11.04
C ASP A 17 6.03 -3.19 11.55
N LEU A 18 7.09 -3.79 10.98
CA LEU A 18 8.48 -3.42 11.28
C LEU A 18 8.80 -1.96 10.94
N VAL A 19 8.32 -1.47 9.79
CA VAL A 19 8.55 -0.08 9.37
C VAL A 19 7.88 0.89 10.35
N LEU A 20 6.68 0.55 10.85
CA LEU A 20 5.96 1.35 11.83
C LEU A 20 6.68 1.37 13.19
N GLU A 21 7.22 0.24 13.63
CA GLU A 21 8.03 0.16 14.87
C GLU A 21 9.31 1.01 14.79
N LEU A 22 9.96 1.07 13.62
CA LEU A 22 11.13 1.94 13.46
C LEU A 22 10.77 3.42 13.53
N VAL A 23 9.61 3.80 12.97
CA VAL A 23 9.11 5.18 13.06
C VAL A 23 8.70 5.52 14.50
N SER A 24 8.06 4.59 15.22
CA SER A 24 7.69 4.78 16.64
C SER A 24 8.91 4.90 17.54
N ALA A 25 10.00 4.19 17.21
CA ALA A 25 11.31 4.31 17.83
C ALA A 25 12.09 5.58 17.44
N GLN A 26 11.48 6.52 16.70
CA GLN A 26 12.06 7.78 16.27
C GLN A 26 13.30 7.63 15.36
N LEU A 27 13.39 6.51 14.62
CA LEU A 27 14.51 6.23 13.70
C LEU A 27 14.31 6.81 12.30
N GLY A 28 13.21 7.53 12.06
CA GLY A 28 12.96 8.23 10.80
C GLY A 28 11.48 8.46 10.50
N ILE A 29 11.19 8.73 9.23
CA ILE A 29 9.85 8.87 8.69
C ILE A 29 9.62 7.85 7.58
N SER A 30 8.36 7.50 7.32
CA SER A 30 8.02 6.56 6.26
C SER A 30 6.75 6.99 5.52
N ILE A 31 6.65 6.54 4.27
CA ILE A 31 5.46 6.71 3.44
C ILE A 31 4.70 5.39 3.45
N ILE A 32 3.43 5.43 3.88
CA ILE A 32 2.56 4.26 3.92
C ILE A 32 1.27 4.48 3.13
N PRO A 33 0.70 3.43 2.52
CA PRO A 33 -0.67 3.46 2.02
C PRO A 33 -1.68 3.84 3.10
N LYS A 34 -2.64 4.71 2.77
CA LYS A 34 -3.73 5.12 3.68
C LYS A 34 -4.47 3.94 4.32
N LYS A 35 -4.62 2.81 3.61
CA LYS A 35 -5.29 1.62 4.17
C LYS A 35 -4.59 1.04 5.42
N LEU A 36 -3.29 1.29 5.57
CA LEU A 36 -2.51 0.81 6.70
C LEU A 36 -2.59 1.75 7.91
N THR A 37 -3.21 2.93 7.79
CA THR A 37 -3.35 3.83 8.96
C THR A 37 -4.22 3.23 10.04
N ASN A 38 -5.07 2.26 9.72
CA ASN A 38 -5.88 1.53 10.71
C ASN A 38 -5.01 0.65 11.63
N LYS A 39 -3.79 0.30 11.22
CA LYS A 39 -2.83 -0.44 12.04
C LYS A 39 -2.10 0.44 13.06
N LEU A 40 -2.36 1.75 13.06
CA LEU A 40 -1.68 2.72 13.93
C LEU A 40 -2.31 2.84 15.32
N ASN A 41 -3.43 2.15 15.57
CA ASN A 41 -4.18 2.31 16.82
C ASN A 41 -3.37 1.96 18.08
N ASP A 42 -2.34 1.11 17.94
CA ASP A 42 -1.53 0.62 19.05
C ASP A 42 -0.11 1.22 19.08
N ILE A 43 0.18 2.20 18.22
CA ILE A 43 1.53 2.75 18.05
C ILE A 43 1.46 4.28 18.11
N ASP A 44 2.32 4.90 18.93
CA ASP A 44 2.37 6.36 19.13
C ASP A 44 3.01 7.08 17.93
N ILE A 45 2.30 7.12 16.80
CA ILE A 45 2.73 7.80 15.58
C ILE A 45 1.59 8.58 14.95
N VAL A 46 1.94 9.73 14.37
CA VAL A 46 0.99 10.60 13.66
C VAL A 46 1.12 10.38 12.15
N ALA A 47 0.00 10.07 11.50
CA ALA A 47 -0.06 9.98 10.05
C ALA A 47 -0.55 11.31 9.43
N LEU A 48 0.25 11.86 8.51
CA LEU A 48 -0.09 13.08 7.76
C LEU A 48 -0.46 12.71 6.32
N PRO A 49 -1.62 13.17 5.79
CA PRO A 49 -2.01 12.87 4.42
C PRO A 49 -1.16 13.69 3.42
N ILE A 50 -0.56 12.99 2.44
CA ILE A 50 0.08 13.62 1.29
C ILE A 50 -1.01 14.10 0.33
N LYS A 51 -1.16 15.41 0.16
CA LYS A 51 -2.21 16.02 -0.69
C LYS A 51 -1.84 16.03 -2.17
N GLU A 52 -0.58 16.32 -2.48
CA GLU A 52 -0.08 16.44 -3.85
C GLU A 52 1.31 15.80 -3.97
N PRO A 53 1.58 15.02 -5.04
CA PRO A 53 0.61 14.53 -6.03
C PRO A 53 -0.36 13.50 -5.40
N ASN A 54 -1.58 13.43 -5.92
CA ASN A 54 -2.54 12.41 -5.50
C ASN A 54 -2.10 11.03 -6.00
N MET A 55 -1.40 10.28 -5.15
CA MET A 55 -0.84 8.98 -5.46
C MET A 55 -1.92 7.90 -5.36
N ARG A 56 -2.61 7.64 -6.48
CA ARG A 56 -3.64 6.60 -6.57
C ARG A 56 -3.01 5.23 -6.71
N TRP A 57 -3.34 4.33 -5.79
CA TRP A 57 -2.89 2.94 -5.85
C TRP A 57 -3.90 2.11 -6.66
N ASN A 58 -3.57 1.83 -7.92
CA ASN A 58 -4.41 1.01 -8.80
C ASN A 58 -4.09 -0.47 -8.58
N ILE A 59 -4.92 -1.15 -7.80
CA ILE A 59 -4.81 -2.59 -7.58
C ILE A 59 -5.64 -3.30 -8.65
N GLY A 60 -5.09 -4.35 -9.26
CA GLY A 60 -5.76 -5.12 -10.30
C GLY A 60 -5.44 -6.61 -10.22
N ILE A 61 -6.29 -7.41 -10.84
CA ILE A 61 -6.07 -8.85 -11.02
C ILE A 61 -5.48 -9.07 -12.42
N ILE A 62 -4.36 -9.79 -12.49
CA ILE A 62 -3.72 -10.15 -13.75
C ILE A 62 -3.91 -11.65 -13.99
N THR A 63 -4.39 -12.00 -15.18
CA THR A 63 -4.52 -13.40 -15.64
C THR A 63 -3.79 -13.59 -16.96
N LYS A 64 -3.20 -14.77 -17.20
CA LYS A 64 -2.51 -15.08 -18.46
C LYS A 64 -3.42 -14.86 -19.67
N LYS A 65 -2.93 -14.11 -20.66
CA LYS A 65 -3.64 -13.86 -21.92
C LYS A 65 -3.90 -15.19 -22.63
N ASN A 66 -5.13 -15.40 -23.11
CA ASN A 66 -5.60 -16.60 -23.82
C ASN A 66 -5.55 -17.92 -23.02
N ALA A 67 -5.33 -17.89 -21.70
CA ALA A 67 -5.44 -19.08 -20.88
C ALA A 67 -6.93 -19.41 -20.61
N HIS A 68 -7.25 -20.71 -20.53
CA HIS A 68 -8.55 -21.16 -20.06
C HIS A 68 -8.83 -20.60 -18.66
N LYS A 69 -9.94 -19.88 -18.52
CA LYS A 69 -10.40 -19.35 -17.23
C LYS A 69 -11.40 -20.33 -16.66
N SER A 70 -10.97 -21.09 -15.65
CA SER A 70 -11.87 -22.03 -14.96
C SER A 70 -13.10 -21.31 -14.41
N TYR A 71 -14.19 -22.05 -14.23
CA TYR A 71 -15.40 -21.53 -13.60
C TYR A 71 -15.09 -20.88 -12.24
N ALA A 72 -14.24 -21.53 -11.43
CA ALA A 72 -13.79 -20.98 -10.15
C ALA A 72 -13.07 -19.63 -10.28
N LEU A 73 -12.22 -19.43 -11.29
CA LEU A 73 -11.56 -18.14 -11.52
C LEU A 73 -12.55 -17.06 -11.94
N GLN A 74 -13.54 -17.41 -12.77
CA GLN A 74 -14.57 -16.47 -13.21
C GLN A 74 -15.43 -16.01 -12.04
N GLU A 75 -15.88 -16.94 -11.20
CA GLU A 75 -16.65 -16.63 -9.99
C GLU A 75 -15.82 -15.84 -8.97
N PHE A 76 -14.54 -16.17 -8.78
CA PHE A 76 -13.64 -15.38 -7.94
C PHE A 76 -13.55 -13.92 -8.42
N ILE A 77 -13.31 -13.70 -9.71
CA ILE A 77 -13.23 -12.35 -10.29
C ILE A 77 -14.55 -11.60 -10.11
N LYS A 78 -15.69 -12.28 -10.26
CA LYS A 78 -17.02 -11.70 -10.03
C LYS A 78 -17.19 -11.24 -8.59
N VAL A 79 -16.92 -12.12 -7.62
CA VAL A 79 -17.00 -11.78 -6.18
C VAL A 79 -16.09 -10.60 -5.84
N VAL A 80 -14.84 -10.58 -6.32
CA VAL A 80 -13.91 -9.48 -6.04
C VAL A 80 -14.43 -8.16 -6.60
N ARG A 81 -14.98 -8.16 -7.82
CA ARG A 81 -15.58 -6.95 -8.43
C ARG A 81 -16.79 -6.45 -7.66
N ASP A 82 -17.60 -7.34 -7.10
CA ASP A 82 -18.80 -6.97 -6.34
C ASP A 82 -18.44 -6.38 -4.98
N ILE A 83 -17.38 -6.88 -4.32
CA ILE A 83 -16.91 -6.40 -3.01
C ILE A 83 -16.15 -5.07 -3.11
N TYR A 84 -15.27 -4.93 -4.12
CA TYR A 84 -14.30 -3.81 -4.20
C TYR A 84 -14.63 -2.79 -5.29
N LYS A 85 -15.92 -2.43 -5.44
CA LYS A 85 -16.37 -1.37 -6.37
C LYS A 85 -15.63 -0.05 -6.17
#